data_AF-A0A961URU8-F1
#
_entry.id   AF-A0A961URU8-F1
#
_cell.length_a   1.000
_cell.length_b   1.000
_cell.length_c   1.000
_cell.angle_alpha   90.00
_cell.angle_beta   90.00
_cell.angle_gamma   90.00
#
_symmetry.space_group_name_H-M   'P 1'
#
loop_
_entity.id
_entity.type
_entity.pdbx_description
1 polymer ?
#
loop_
_entity_poly.entity_id
_entity_poly.type
_entity_poly.pdbx_seq_one_letter_code
_entity_poly.pdbx_strand_id
1 'polypeptide(L)'
;MLKRILIAAALSGTFAVSGSVMAAEGEARSMKGWPKPTRSVRPGEKLCKMRFGDGERTVWICRKEEPCCEWEALNHYVKCGSTIAGCL
;
A
#
# COMPACT_ATOMS: atom_id res chain seq x y z
N MET A 1 37.45 21.69 42.80
CA MET A 1 37.17 22.75 41.80
C MET A 1 37.32 22.16 40.40
N LEU A 2 36.22 21.82 39.73
CA LEU A 2 36.07 21.67 38.27
C LEU A 2 34.60 21.26 38.00
N LYS A 3 33.63 22.02 38.49
CA LYS A 3 32.92 23.03 37.70
C LYS A 3 32.67 22.58 36.24
N ARG A 4 31.50 21.95 36.05
CA ARG A 4 30.58 22.19 34.93
C ARG A 4 31.17 21.97 33.53
N ILE A 5 31.15 20.73 33.05
CA ILE A 5 31.02 20.47 31.61
C ILE A 5 29.53 20.16 31.36
N LEU A 6 28.80 21.25 31.17
CA LEU A 6 27.62 21.29 30.31
C LEU A 6 28.10 20.95 28.89
N ILE A 7 27.48 19.99 28.20
CA ILE A 7 26.85 20.21 26.88
C ILE A 7 25.73 19.18 26.76
N ALA A 8 24.50 19.68 26.68
CA ALA A 8 23.31 18.93 26.42
C ALA A 8 23.43 18.27 25.03
N ALA A 9 23.30 16.95 24.97
CA ALA A 9 23.10 16.22 23.73
C ALA A 9 21.70 16.53 23.20
N ALA A 10 21.64 17.62 22.45
CA ALA A 10 20.50 18.05 21.69
C ALA A 10 20.19 17.02 20.58
N LEU A 11 18.92 16.62 20.52
CA LEU A 11 18.12 16.45 19.31
C LEU A 11 18.76 15.69 18.14
N SER A 12 18.23 14.50 17.86
CA SER A 12 17.82 14.13 16.49
C SER A 12 16.84 12.96 16.55
N GLY A 13 15.55 13.30 16.42
CA GLY A 13 14.50 12.32 16.23
C GLY A 13 14.64 11.69 14.86
N THR A 14 14.86 10.38 14.82
CA THR A 14 14.53 9.58 13.65
C THR A 14 13.16 8.98 13.90
N PHE A 15 12.14 9.64 13.36
CA PHE A 15 10.86 9.01 13.07
C PHE A 15 11.14 7.77 12.22
N ALA A 16 11.07 6.59 12.83
CA ALA A 16 10.90 5.36 12.08
C ALA A 16 9.49 5.43 11.48
N VAL A 17 9.38 6.05 10.30
CA VAL A 17 8.22 5.86 9.43
C VAL A 17 8.29 4.40 8.99
N SER A 18 7.64 3.55 9.77
CA SER A 18 7.27 2.21 9.36
C SER A 18 6.33 2.37 8.17
N GLY A 19 6.91 2.47 6.97
CA GLY A 19 6.19 2.34 5.72
C GLY A 19 5.64 0.93 5.66
N SER A 20 4.48 0.71 6.30
CA SER A 20 3.69 -0.48 6.10
C SER A 20 3.23 -0.47 4.66
N VAL A 21 4.00 -1.14 3.81
CA VAL A 21 3.54 -1.61 2.51
C VAL A 21 2.39 -2.57 2.81
N MET A 22 1.19 -2.00 2.90
CA MET A 22 -0.03 -2.76 3.10
C MET A 22 -0.25 -3.55 1.82
N ALA A 23 0.14 -4.83 1.84
CA ALA A 23 -0.36 -5.79 0.86
C ALA A 23 -1.89 -5.67 0.86
N ALA A 24 -2.48 -5.37 -0.31
CA ALA A 24 -3.91 -5.16 -0.40
C ALA A 24 -4.65 -6.43 0.06
N GLU A 25 -5.50 -6.28 1.07
CA GLU A 25 -6.32 -7.38 1.55
C GLU A 25 -7.30 -7.82 0.46
N GLY A 26 -7.49 -9.13 0.31
CA GLY A 26 -8.52 -9.64 -0.59
C GLY A 26 -8.06 -9.89 -2.03
N GLU A 27 -6.76 -9.91 -2.30
CA GLU A 27 -6.21 -10.17 -3.65
C GLU A 27 -6.58 -11.57 -4.17
N ALA A 28 -7.06 -11.63 -5.41
CA ALA A 28 -7.32 -12.88 -6.12
C ALA A 28 -7.01 -12.74 -7.61
N ARG A 29 -6.42 -13.78 -8.23
CA ARG A 29 -6.05 -13.81 -9.66
C ARG A 29 -6.66 -14.97 -10.43
N SER A 30 -6.90 -14.79 -11.73
CA SER A 30 -7.45 -15.83 -12.62
C SER A 30 -7.23 -15.53 -14.10
N MET A 31 -6.93 -16.57 -14.87
CA MET A 31 -6.91 -16.56 -16.34
C MET A 31 -8.28 -16.78 -16.99
N LYS A 32 -9.24 -17.36 -16.25
CA LYS A 32 -10.53 -17.80 -16.81
C LYS A 32 -11.61 -16.72 -16.77
N GLY A 33 -11.48 -15.73 -15.90
CA GLY A 33 -12.51 -14.72 -15.67
C GLY A 33 -12.12 -13.73 -14.59
N TRP A 34 -13.01 -12.79 -14.27
CA TRP A 34 -12.79 -11.91 -13.12
C TRP A 34 -12.89 -12.74 -11.83
N PRO A 35 -11.80 -12.84 -11.04
CA PRO A 35 -11.84 -13.58 -9.79
C PRO A 35 -12.74 -12.88 -8.77
N LYS A 36 -13.26 -13.66 -7.82
CA LYS A 36 -13.97 -13.12 -6.66
C LYS A 36 -12.93 -12.77 -5.58
N PRO A 37 -12.99 -11.59 -4.95
CA PRO A 37 -12.10 -11.26 -3.84
C PRO A 37 -12.33 -12.25 -2.68
N THR A 38 -11.27 -12.47 -1.90
CA THR A 38 -11.28 -13.43 -0.76
C THR A 38 -12.29 -13.04 0.33
N ARG A 39 -12.70 -11.77 0.37
CA ARG A 39 -13.79 -11.27 1.20
C ARG A 39 -14.67 -10.29 0.44
N SER A 40 -15.87 -10.03 0.94
CA SER A 40 -16.73 -8.98 0.39
C SER A 40 -16.19 -7.58 0.69
N VAL A 41 -16.48 -6.63 -0.21
CA VAL A 41 -16.21 -5.20 -0.03
C VAL A 41 -17.11 -4.66 1.07
N ARG A 42 -16.54 -3.88 2.00
CA ARG A 42 -17.24 -3.23 3.11
C ARG A 42 -17.54 -1.75 2.80
N PRO A 43 -18.43 -1.09 3.56
CA PRO A 43 -18.57 0.36 3.49
C PRO A 43 -17.22 1.05 3.73
N GLY A 44 -16.89 2.06 2.91
CA GLY A 44 -15.58 2.72 2.94
C GLY A 44 -14.50 2.02 2.10
N GLU A 45 -14.83 0.94 1.40
CA GLU A 45 -13.92 0.24 0.51
C GLU A 45 -14.41 0.25 -0.94
N LYS A 46 -13.51 -0.05 -1.87
CA LYS A 46 -13.78 -0.24 -3.29
C LYS A 46 -13.07 -1.48 -3.80
N LEU A 47 -13.65 -2.12 -4.81
CA LEU A 47 -13.01 -3.21 -5.53
C LEU A 47 -12.22 -2.65 -6.70
N CYS A 48 -10.92 -2.85 -6.69
CA CYS A 48 -10.05 -2.57 -7.81
C CYS A 48 -9.95 -3.81 -8.70
N LYS A 49 -9.88 -3.59 -10.01
CA LYS A 49 -9.82 -4.64 -11.02
C LYS A 49 -8.74 -4.30 -12.02
N MET A 50 -7.87 -5.25 -12.32
CA MET A 50 -6.83 -5.08 -13.34
C MET A 50 -6.75 -6.29 -14.25
N ARG A 51 -6.51 -6.03 -15.53
CA ARG A 51 -6.22 -7.04 -16.53
C ARG A 51 -4.79 -6.82 -17.01
N PHE A 52 -3.97 -7.84 -16.86
CA PHE A 52 -2.60 -7.85 -17.33
C PHE A 52 -2.54 -8.11 -18.85
N GLY A 53 -1.41 -7.78 -19.46
CA GLY A 53 -1.21 -7.92 -20.91
C GLY A 53 -1.27 -9.37 -21.42
N ASP A 54 -0.95 -10.34 -20.56
CA ASP A 54 -1.08 -11.78 -20.80
C ASP A 54 -2.52 -12.31 -20.69
N GLY A 55 -3.45 -11.43 -20.30
CA GLY A 55 -4.86 -11.76 -20.12
C GLY A 55 -5.24 -12.18 -18.71
N GLU A 56 -4.28 -12.32 -17.78
CA GLU A 56 -4.56 -12.58 -16.37
C GLU A 56 -5.37 -11.43 -15.79
N ARG A 57 -6.37 -11.77 -14.97
CA ARG A 57 -7.24 -10.80 -14.30
C ARG A 57 -7.06 -10.93 -12.81
N THR A 58 -6.94 -9.79 -12.15
CA THR A 58 -6.81 -9.71 -10.69
C THR A 58 -7.84 -8.73 -10.13
N VAL A 59 -8.28 -9.00 -8.91
CA VAL A 59 -9.11 -8.07 -8.13
C VAL A 59 -8.54 -7.96 -6.72
N TRP A 60 -8.75 -6.80 -6.12
CA TRP A 60 -8.34 -6.53 -4.74
C TRP A 60 -9.20 -5.43 -4.14
N ILE A 61 -9.17 -5.32 -2.81
CA ILE A 61 -9.98 -4.36 -2.08
C ILE A 61 -9.08 -3.24 -1.57
N CYS A 62 -9.43 -2.01 -1.92
CA CYS A 62 -8.79 -0.80 -1.40
C CYS A 62 -9.78 0.00 -0.58
N ARG A 63 -9.25 0.89 0.27
CA ARG A 63 -10.06 1.95 0.86
C ARG A 63 -10.55 2.90 -0.22
N LYS A 64 -11.74 3.47 -0.03
CA LYS A 64 -12.37 4.36 -1.01
C LYS A 64 -11.58 5.68 -1.15
N GLU A 65 -10.91 6.08 -0.08
CA GLU A 65 -10.10 7.29 0.01
C GLU A 65 -8.80 7.20 -0.80
N GLU A 66 -8.32 5.99 -1.12
CA GLU A 66 -7.13 5.79 -1.94
C GLU A 66 -7.53 5.93 -3.42
N PRO A 67 -7.17 7.02 -4.12
CA PRO A 67 -7.57 7.23 -5.51
C PRO A 67 -7.06 6.14 -6.46
N CYS A 68 -5.86 5.61 -6.24
CA CYS A 68 -5.17 4.74 -7.19
C CYS A 68 -5.35 3.25 -6.90
N CYS A 69 -5.46 2.47 -7.97
CA CYS A 69 -5.48 1.01 -7.98
C CYS A 69 -4.40 0.54 -8.96
N GLU A 70 -3.19 0.28 -8.50
CA GLU A 70 -2.09 -0.11 -9.40
C GLU A 70 -1.38 -1.38 -8.94
N TRP A 71 -0.87 -2.12 -9.93
CA TRP A 71 0.01 -3.25 -9.70
C TRP A 71 1.45 -2.77 -9.75
N GLU A 72 2.19 -3.02 -8.67
CA GLU A 72 3.62 -2.79 -8.64
C GLU A 72 4.33 -3.99 -9.29
N ALA A 73 4.86 -3.76 -10.49
CA ALA A 73 5.56 -4.76 -11.29
C ALA A 73 6.91 -5.22 -10.70
N LEU A 74 7.68 -4.37 -10.02
CA LEU A 74 9.04 -4.71 -9.53
C LEU A 74 8.98 -5.69 -8.35
N ASN A 75 8.08 -5.43 -7.41
CA ASN A 75 7.93 -6.25 -6.21
C ASN A 75 6.74 -7.22 -6.29
N HIS A 76 6.05 -7.25 -7.44
CA HIS A 76 4.92 -8.11 -7.72
C HIS A 76 3.83 -8.07 -6.62
N TYR A 77 3.37 -6.86 -6.27
CA TYR A 77 2.28 -6.71 -5.32
C TYR A 77 1.30 -5.61 -5.72
N VAL A 78 0.09 -5.71 -5.19
CA VAL A 78 -0.97 -4.75 -5.41
C VAL A 78 -0.83 -3.55 -4.48
N LYS A 79 -0.94 -2.34 -5.05
CA LYS A 79 -0.97 -1.08 -4.32
C LYS A 79 -2.33 -0.41 -4.37
N CYS A 80 -2.80 -0.03 -3.18
CA CYS A 80 -3.77 1.03 -3.00
C CYS A 80 -3.00 2.30 -2.72
N GLY A 81 -3.07 3.29 -3.61
CA GLY A 81 -2.19 4.45 -3.56
C GLY A 81 -2.93 5.78 -3.50
N SER A 82 -2.24 6.78 -2.96
CA SER A 82 -2.65 8.17 -2.95
C SER A 82 -1.95 8.95 -4.07
N THR A 83 -2.66 9.91 -4.67
CA THR A 83 -2.07 10.82 -5.66
C THR A 83 -0.92 11.65 -5.10
N ILE A 84 -0.85 11.82 -3.77
CA ILE A 84 0.22 12.58 -3.09
C ILE A 84 1.57 11.86 -3.19
N ALA A 85 1.58 10.54 -3.08
CA ALA A 85 2.81 9.73 -3.15
C ALA A 85 3.17 9.33 -4.60
N GLY A 86 2.38 9.78 -5.58
CA GLY A 86 2.27 9.14 -6.88
C GLY A 86 1.50 7.82 -6.73
N CYS A 87 0.75 7.42 -7.76
CA CYS A 87 0.10 6.10 -7.81
C CYS A 87 1.14 4.96 -7.97
N LEU A 88 2.32 5.07 -7.35
CA LEU A 88 3.52 4.29 -7.59
C LEU A 88 3.68 3.12 -6.63
#